data_AF-A0A2T4CN45-F1
#
_entry.id   AF-A0A2T4CN45-F1
#
_cell.length_a   1.000
_cell.length_b   1.000
_cell.length_c   1.000
_cell.angle_alpha   90.00
_cell.angle_beta   90.00
_cell.angle_gamma   90.00
#
_symmetry.space_group_name_H-M   'P 1'
#
loop_
_entity.id
_entity.type
_entity.pdbx_description
1 polymer ?
#
loop_
_entity_poly.entity_id
_entity_poly.type
_entity_poly.pdbx_seq_one_letter_code
_entity_poly.pdbx_strand_id
1 'polypeptide(L)' 'MRFDKLTNKFQLAIADAQSLALGRDHQFIEPVHVMQALLNQDGGTLRPLL' A
#
# COMPACT_ATOMS: atom_id res chain seq x y z
N MET A 1 13.15 -5.41 3.61
CA MET A 1 13.00 -5.39 2.13
C MET A 1 13.97 -4.38 1.54
N ARG A 2 14.42 -4.56 0.29
CA ARG A 2 15.20 -3.54 -0.44
C ARG A 2 14.27 -2.48 -1.04
N PHE A 3 13.82 -1.53 -0.22
CA PHE A 3 12.86 -0.50 -0.62
C PHE A 3 13.38 0.40 -1.75
N ASP A 4 14.70 0.58 -1.81
CA ASP A 4 15.42 1.31 -2.86
C ASP A 4 15.16 0.79 -4.29
N LYS A 5 14.72 -0.48 -4.42
CA LYS A 5 14.42 -1.09 -5.73
C LYS A 5 12.96 -0.96 -6.15
N LEU A 6 12.13 -0.33 -5.33
CA LEU A 6 10.70 -0.16 -5.58
C LEU A 6 10.43 1.23 -6.12
N THR A 7 9.35 1.39 -6.90
CA THR A 7 8.93 2.73 -7.32
C THR A 7 8.52 3.56 -6.11
N ASN A 8 8.73 4.89 -6.16
CA ASN A 8 8.35 5.79 -5.07
C ASN A 8 6.87 5.62 -4.69
N LYS A 9 6.00 5.40 -5.68
CA LYS A 9 4.56 5.22 -5.46
C LYS A 9 4.22 3.93 -4.72
N PHE A 10 4.94 2.85 -5.03
CA PHE A 10 4.78 1.59 -4.30
C PHE A 10 5.36 1.68 -2.88
N GLN A 11 6.47 2.40 -2.68
CA GLN A 11 7.01 2.66 -1.34
C GLN A 11 5.99 3.42 -0.47
N LEU A 12 5.33 4.45 -1.02
CA LEU A 12 4.23 5.17 -0.35
C LEU A 12 3.06 4.21 -0.02
N ALA A 13 2.70 3.31 -0.94
CA ALA A 13 1.63 2.34 -0.72
C ALA A 13 1.92 1.42 0.47
N ILE A 14 3.18 1.02 0.67
CA ILE A 14 3.57 0.19 1.82
C ILE A 14 3.45 0.99 3.13
N ALA A 15 3.78 2.28 3.14
CA ALA A 15 3.60 3.15 4.30
C ALA A 15 2.10 3.36 4.65
N ASP A 16 1.27 3.58 3.63
CA ASP A 16 -0.18 3.69 3.79
C ASP A 16 -0.78 2.37 4.29
N ALA A 17 -0.31 1.23 3.75
CA ALA A 17 -0.74 -0.11 4.18
C ALA A 17 -0.37 -0.40 5.65
N GLN A 18 0.78 0.10 6.12
CA GLN A 18 1.14 0.01 7.54
C GLN A 18 0.17 0.79 8.41
N SER A 19 -0.22 1.99 7.99
CA SER A 19 -1.21 2.81 8.70
C SER A 19 -2.58 2.13 8.74
N LEU A 20 -2.99 1.47 7.65
CA LEU A 20 -4.22 0.67 7.59
C LEU A 20 -4.18 -0.52 8.55
N ALA A 21 -3.06 -1.24 8.63
CA ALA A 21 -2.91 -2.38 9.55
C ALA A 21 -2.96 -1.91 11.01
N LEU A 22 -2.20 -0.86 11.35
CA LEU A 22 -2.19 -0.27 12.69
C LEU A 22 -3.56 0.26 13.10
N GLY A 23 -4.27 0.94 12.21
CA GLY A 23 -5.62 1.47 12.48
C GLY A 23 -6.70 0.40 12.64
N ARG A 24 -6.38 -0.88 12.38
CA ARG A 24 -7.27 -2.04 12.56
C ARG A 24 -6.72 -3.06 13.56
N ASP A 25 -5.71 -2.69 14.35
CA ASP A 25 -5.03 -3.57 15.30
C ASP A 25 -4.46 -4.86 14.68
N HIS A 26 -4.15 -4.83 13.38
CA HIS A 26 -3.52 -5.94 12.70
C HIS A 26 -2.00 -5.89 12.93
N GLN A 27 -1.47 -6.92 13.59
CA GLN A 27 -0.04 -7.00 13.97
C GLN A 27 0.91 -7.09 12.77
N PHE A 28 0.40 -7.48 11.60
CA PHE A 28 1.17 -7.64 10.39
C PHE A 28 0.51 -6.91 9.22
N ILE A 29 1.35 -6.43 8.31
CA ILE A 29 0.87 -5.96 7.01
C ILE A 29 0.53 -7.18 6.17
N GLU A 30 -0.77 -7.44 6.05
CA GLU A 30 -1.29 -8.43 5.11
C GLU A 30 -1.49 -7.86 3.69
N PRO A 31 -1.52 -8.71 2.64
CA PRO A 31 -1.69 -8.27 1.25
C PRO A 31 -2.93 -7.39 1.01
N VAL A 32 -3.99 -7.59 1.78
CA VAL A 32 -5.22 -6.78 1.69
C VAL A 32 -4.97 -5.29 1.97
N HIS A 33 -4.08 -4.96 2.91
CA HIS A 33 -3.73 -3.57 3.23
C HIS A 33 -2.99 -2.90 2.07
N VAL A 34 -2.06 -3.65 1.45
CA VAL A 34 -1.30 -3.16 0.29
C VAL A 34 -2.22 -2.96 -0.90
N MET A 35 -3.16 -3.88 -1.13
CA MET A 35 -4.15 -3.74 -2.20
C MET A 35 -5.04 -2.52 -1.97
N GLN A 36 -5.57 -2.37 -0.76
CA GLN A 36 -6.41 -1.23 -0.41
C GLN A 36 -5.67 0.09 -0.54
N ALA A 37 -4.41 0.15 -0.09
CA ALA A 37 -3.56 1.33 -0.28
C ALA A 37 -3.38 1.65 -1.77
N LEU A 38 -3.01 0.68 -2.60
CA LEU A 38 -2.80 0.90 -4.03
C LEU A 38 -4.07 1.30 -4.79
N LEU A 39 -5.25 0.82 -4.39
CA LEU A 39 -6.52 1.26 -4.94
C LEU A 39 -6.89 2.68 -4.54
N ASN A 40 -6.51 3.13 -3.34
CA ASN A 40 -6.92 4.42 -2.81
C ASN A 40 -5.94 5.55 -3.12
N GLN A 41 -4.80 5.24 -3.73
CA GLN A 41 -3.82 6.25 -4.15
C GLN A 41 -4.35 7.16 -5.25
N ASP A 42 -4.27 8.48 -5.02
CA ASP A 42 -4.53 9.47 -6.05
C ASP A 42 -3.56 9.36 -7.23
N GLY A 43 -4.11 9.42 -8.45
CA GLY A 43 -3.37 9.14 -9.68
C GLY A 43 -2.76 7.73 -9.74
N GLY A 44 -3.26 6.78 -8.93
CA GLY A 44 -2.79 5.40 -8.89
C GLY A 44 -2.97 4.66 -10.21
N THR A 45 -2.12 3.67 -10.47
CA THR A 45 -2.17 2.89 -11.71
C THR A 45 -3.16 1.74 -11.66
N LEU A 46 -3.67 1.37 -10.47
CA LEU A 46 -4.54 0.20 -10.34
C LEU A 46 -6.01 0.48 -10.69
N ARG A 47 -6.58 1.61 -10.28
CA ARG A 47 -8.00 1.94 -10.57
C ARG A 47 -8.34 1.92 -12.07
N PRO A 48 -7.51 2.45 -12.99
CA PRO A 48 -7.79 2.41 -14.43
C PRO A 48 -7.74 1.01 -15.06
N LEU A 49 -7.29 -0.02 -14.33
CA LEU A 49 -7.22 -1.40 -14.80
C LEU A 49 -8.43 -2.26 -14.39
N LEU A 50 -9.38 -1.67 -13.65
CA LEU A 50 -10.63 -2.27 -13.22
C LEU A 50 -11.79 -1.77 -14.08
#